data_AF-A0A951HWV0-F1
#
_entry.id   AF-A0A951HWV0-F1
#
_cell.length_a   1.000
_cell.length_b   1.000
_cell.length_c   1.000
_cell.angle_alpha   90.00
_cell.angle_beta   90.00
_cell.angle_gamma   90.00
#
_symmetry.space_group_name_H-M   'P 1'
#
loop_
_entity.id
_entity.type
_entity.pdbx_description
1 polymer ?
#
loop_
_entity_poly.entity_id
_entity_poly.type
_entity_poly.pdbx_seq_one_letter_code
_entity_poly.pdbx_strand_id
1 'polypeptide(L)'
;MPVTLRPVGPDDQDFLYKVYASTRRAEMAAWGWNEAQQDAFLRMQFIAQSRSYEAHSTSATHSIILLDGEPAGRLLVSRSEDEIQLTDISLLPEHRGHGIGTGLIKDLLDEAERDGRTVCLEVLRHNPAARLYARLGFVVTGEHDLYLQMRRHPTTA
;
A
#
# COMPACT_ATOMS: atom_id res chain seq x y z
N MET A 1 -8.70 -8.70 -17.43
CA MET A 1 -7.51 -7.82 -17.39
C MET A 1 -6.53 -8.44 -16.41
N PRO A 2 -5.49 -9.19 -16.84
CA PRO A 2 -4.46 -9.70 -15.95
C PRO A 2 -3.82 -8.59 -15.11
N VAL A 3 -3.75 -8.83 -13.80
CA VAL A 3 -2.95 -8.04 -12.86
C VAL A 3 -1.62 -8.78 -12.67
N THR A 4 -0.51 -8.09 -12.88
CA THR A 4 0.84 -8.63 -12.64
C THR A 4 1.67 -7.67 -11.81
N LEU A 5 2.75 -8.17 -11.23
CA LEU A 5 3.70 -7.40 -10.45
C LEU A 5 5.06 -7.46 -11.12
N ARG A 6 5.77 -6.33 -11.13
CA ARG A 6 7.21 -6.30 -11.45
C ARG A 6 7.97 -5.51 -10.39
N PRO A 7 9.26 -5.80 -10.15
CA PRO A 7 10.09 -4.98 -9.28
C PRO A 7 10.10 -3.51 -9.70
N VAL A 8 10.19 -2.61 -8.73
CA VAL A 8 10.48 -1.19 -8.96
C VAL A 8 11.90 -1.05 -9.52
N GLY A 9 12.04 -0.28 -10.59
CA GLY A 9 13.32 0.14 -11.18
C GLY A 9 13.60 1.64 -10.99
N PRO A 10 14.81 2.09 -11.39
CA PRO A 10 15.20 3.51 -11.30
C PRO A 10 14.28 4.46 -12.07
N ASP A 11 13.70 4.00 -13.18
CA ASP A 11 12.84 4.81 -14.06
C ASP A 11 11.40 4.97 -13.51
N ASP A 12 11.04 4.28 -12.43
CA ASP A 12 9.70 4.32 -11.87
C ASP A 12 9.47 5.50 -10.90
N GLN A 13 10.49 6.31 -10.60
CA GLN A 13 10.39 7.34 -9.56
C GLN A 13 9.27 8.35 -9.82
N ASP A 14 9.12 8.80 -11.07
CA ASP A 14 8.05 9.74 -11.44
C ASP A 14 6.67 9.10 -11.33
N PHE A 15 6.56 7.81 -11.68
CA PHE A 15 5.32 7.07 -11.55
C PHE A 15 4.96 6.84 -10.07
N LEU A 16 5.92 6.44 -9.24
CA LEU A 16 5.74 6.25 -7.80
C LEU A 16 5.35 7.56 -7.12
N TYR A 17 5.95 8.67 -7.53
CA TYR A 17 5.53 10.00 -7.09
C TYR A 17 4.09 10.30 -7.51
N LYS A 18 3.70 10.02 -8.76
CA LYS A 18 2.31 10.21 -9.24
C LYS A 18 1.33 9.39 -8.39
N VAL A 19 1.64 8.13 -8.11
CA VAL A 19 0.83 7.26 -7.24
C VAL A 19 0.73 7.86 -5.84
N TYR A 20 1.86 8.22 -5.23
CA TYR A 20 1.92 8.85 -3.91
C TYR A 20 1.07 10.13 -3.84
N ALA A 21 1.30 11.07 -4.74
CA ALA A 21 0.58 12.34 -4.81
C ALA A 21 -0.94 12.13 -4.95
N SER A 22 -1.35 11.11 -5.71
CA SER A 22 -2.78 10.78 -5.89
C SER A 22 -3.50 10.33 -4.61
N THR A 23 -2.76 9.94 -3.57
CA THR A 23 -3.33 9.57 -2.26
C THR A 23 -3.62 10.78 -1.37
N ARG A 24 -2.95 11.91 -1.62
CA ARG A 24 -2.96 13.12 -0.77
C ARG A 24 -3.59 14.34 -1.43
N ARG A 25 -3.83 14.30 -2.74
CA ARG A 25 -4.36 15.43 -3.53
C ARG A 25 -5.67 15.99 -2.96
N ALA A 26 -6.56 15.14 -2.47
CA ALA A 26 -7.84 15.57 -1.89
C ALA A 26 -7.64 16.38 -0.60
N GLU A 27 -6.68 16.00 0.24
CA GLU A 27 -6.35 16.72 1.48
C GLU A 27 -5.68 18.06 1.16
N MET A 28 -4.75 18.07 0.20
CA MET A 28 -4.01 19.27 -0.21
C MET A 28 -4.91 20.36 -0.81
N ALA A 29 -5.96 19.97 -1.53
CA ALA A 29 -6.89 20.92 -2.15
C ALA A 29 -7.59 21.82 -1.12
N ALA A 30 -7.70 21.38 0.14
CA ALA A 30 -8.34 22.14 1.20
C ALA A 30 -7.46 23.27 1.78
N TRP A 31 -6.16 23.34 1.45
CA TRP A 31 -5.20 24.24 2.13
C TRP A 31 -5.01 25.58 1.44
N GLY A 32 -5.63 25.80 0.28
CA GLY A 32 -5.53 27.05 -0.47
C GLY A 32 -4.16 27.34 -1.10
N TRP A 33 -3.27 26.34 -1.14
CA TRP A 33 -1.97 26.44 -1.81
C TRP A 33 -2.12 26.33 -3.33
N ASN A 34 -1.24 27.00 -4.07
CA ASN A 34 -1.16 26.81 -5.51
C ASN A 34 -0.52 25.46 -5.89
N GLU A 35 -0.61 25.07 -7.16
CA GLU A 35 -0.12 23.77 -7.63
C GLU A 35 1.37 23.56 -7.37
N ALA A 36 2.20 24.58 -7.54
CA ALA A 36 3.64 24.49 -7.32
C ALA A 36 3.98 24.26 -5.84
N GLN A 37 3.27 24.92 -4.93
CA GLN A 37 3.41 24.73 -3.49
C GLN A 37 2.98 23.33 -3.05
N GLN A 38 1.86 22.82 -3.59
CA GLN A 38 1.40 21.46 -3.33
C GLN A 38 2.42 20.44 -3.86
N ASP A 39 2.92 20.60 -5.09
CA ASP A 39 3.91 19.69 -5.68
C ASP A 39 5.22 19.67 -4.88
N ALA A 40 5.76 20.85 -4.51
CA ALA A 40 6.98 20.93 -3.71
C ALA A 40 6.83 20.21 -2.36
N PHE A 41 5.70 20.40 -1.68
CA PHE A 41 5.44 19.74 -0.41
C PHE A 41 5.27 18.22 -0.56
N LEU A 42 4.52 17.77 -1.57
CA LEU A 42 4.33 16.35 -1.85
C LEU A 42 5.65 15.66 -2.20
N ARG A 43 6.52 16.31 -2.98
CA ARG A 43 7.86 15.78 -3.28
C ARG A 43 8.70 15.63 -2.02
N MET A 44 8.68 16.64 -1.15
CA MET A 44 9.38 16.57 0.13
C MET A 44 8.89 15.37 0.96
N GLN A 45 7.58 15.19 1.09
CA GLN A 45 7.02 14.07 1.85
C GLN A 45 7.27 12.71 1.17
N PHE A 46 7.21 12.64 -0.15
CA PHE A 46 7.53 11.43 -0.92
C PHE A 46 8.98 11.01 -0.69
N ILE A 47 9.94 11.93 -0.81
CA ILE A 47 11.36 11.65 -0.56
C ILE A 47 11.58 11.16 0.86
N ALA A 48 10.96 11.79 1.85
CA ALA A 48 11.05 11.36 3.24
C ALA A 48 10.49 9.95 3.45
N GLN A 49 9.33 9.64 2.83
CA GLN A 49 8.74 8.31 2.89
C GLN A 49 9.63 7.26 2.22
N SER A 50 10.12 7.51 1.01
CA SER A 50 10.98 6.56 0.28
C SER A 50 12.23 6.20 1.09
N ARG A 51 12.87 7.19 1.72
CA ARG A 51 14.01 6.95 2.63
C ARG A 51 13.62 6.12 3.85
N SER A 52 12.45 6.37 4.43
CA SER A 52 11.94 5.58 5.55
C SER A 52 11.71 4.13 5.13
N TYR A 53 11.12 3.87 3.96
CA TYR A 53 10.97 2.53 3.44
C TYR A 53 12.33 1.86 3.23
N GLU A 54 13.27 2.50 2.54
CA GLU A 54 14.62 1.94 2.33
C GLU A 54 15.35 1.61 3.65
N ALA A 55 15.21 2.45 4.67
CA ALA A 55 15.87 2.24 5.96
C ALA A 55 15.28 1.10 6.80
N HIS A 56 13.97 0.82 6.70
CA HIS A 56 13.27 -0.17 7.54
C HIS A 56 12.94 -1.48 6.80
N SER A 57 13.25 -1.57 5.51
CA SER A 57 12.71 -2.62 4.63
C SER A 57 13.77 -3.54 4.03
N THR A 58 14.74 -4.00 4.83
CA THR A 58 15.82 -4.89 4.36
C THR A 58 15.30 -6.15 3.64
N SER A 59 14.06 -6.59 3.91
CA SER A 59 13.40 -7.73 3.26
C SER A 59 12.09 -7.39 2.54
N ALA A 60 11.78 -6.11 2.27
CA ALA A 60 10.56 -5.78 1.54
C ALA A 60 10.74 -5.90 0.03
N THR A 61 9.75 -6.48 -0.61
CA THR A 61 9.57 -6.46 -2.05
C THR A 61 8.75 -5.23 -2.42
N HIS A 62 9.37 -4.31 -3.18
CA HIS A 62 8.70 -3.15 -3.74
C HIS A 62 8.36 -3.40 -5.21
N SER A 63 7.08 -3.36 -5.55
CA SER A 63 6.60 -3.71 -6.89
C SER A 63 5.69 -2.65 -7.49
N ILE A 64 5.78 -2.51 -8.81
CA ILE A 64 4.77 -1.85 -9.63
C ILE A 64 3.65 -2.85 -9.92
N ILE A 65 2.42 -2.42 -9.68
CA ILE A 65 1.22 -3.14 -10.08
C ILE A 65 0.95 -2.79 -11.54
N LEU A 66 0.86 -3.80 -12.40
CA LEU A 66 0.51 -3.66 -13.80
C LEU A 66 -0.90 -4.19 -14.03
N LEU A 67 -1.71 -3.44 -14.78
CA LEU A 67 -3.00 -3.88 -15.31
C LEU A 67 -2.89 -3.94 -16.83
N ASP A 68 -2.98 -5.14 -17.40
CA ASP A 68 -2.77 -5.36 -18.85
C ASP A 68 -1.42 -4.83 -19.35
N GLY A 69 -0.39 -4.91 -18.51
CA GLY A 69 0.97 -4.42 -18.81
C GLY A 69 1.21 -2.95 -18.49
N GLU A 70 0.16 -2.18 -18.17
CA GLU A 70 0.26 -0.75 -17.86
C GLU A 70 0.39 -0.48 -16.36
N PRO A 71 1.31 0.41 -15.92
CA PRO A 71 1.46 0.79 -14.52
C PRO A 71 0.18 1.37 -13.91
N ALA A 72 -0.36 0.67 -12.91
CA ALA A 72 -1.62 0.99 -12.24
C ALA A 72 -1.44 1.41 -10.77
N GLY A 73 -0.34 1.01 -10.13
CA GLY A 73 -0.06 1.37 -8.74
C GLY A 73 1.23 0.77 -8.21
N ARG A 74 1.34 0.70 -6.87
CA ARG A 74 2.46 0.09 -6.16
C ARG A 74 1.99 -0.86 -5.06
N LEU A 75 2.84 -1.84 -4.77
CA LEU A 75 2.72 -2.77 -3.66
C LEU A 75 4.06 -2.86 -2.94
N LEU A 76 4.06 -2.72 -1.61
CA LEU A 76 5.23 -2.89 -0.76
C LEU A 76 4.90 -3.88 0.35
N VAL A 77 5.59 -5.02 0.34
CA VAL A 77 5.34 -6.14 1.26
C VAL A 77 6.67 -6.70 1.76
N SER A 78 6.82 -6.89 3.07
CA SER A 78 7.90 -7.70 3.64
C SER A 78 7.37 -9.03 4.14
N ARG A 79 8.22 -10.05 4.06
CA ARG A 79 7.91 -11.42 4.46
C ARG A 79 8.99 -11.90 5.44
N SER A 80 8.56 -12.45 6.55
CA SER A 80 9.40 -13.13 7.54
C SER A 80 8.93 -14.57 7.70
N GLU A 81 9.50 -15.30 8.66
CA GLU A 81 9.07 -16.67 8.96
C GLU A 81 7.62 -16.70 9.44
N ASP A 82 7.23 -15.77 10.32
CA ASP A 82 5.93 -15.77 11.00
C ASP A 82 4.88 -14.82 10.38
N GLU A 83 5.31 -13.80 9.63
CA GLU A 83 4.41 -12.75 9.16
C GLU A 83 4.67 -12.25 7.73
N ILE A 84 3.60 -11.75 7.13
CA ILE A 84 3.62 -10.94 5.91
C ILE A 84 3.13 -9.55 6.28
N GLN A 85 4.01 -8.56 6.24
CA GLN A 85 3.66 -7.16 6.52
C GLN A 85 3.33 -6.45 5.21
N LEU A 86 2.07 -6.03 5.06
CA LEU A 86 1.61 -5.16 3.98
C LEU A 86 1.82 -3.69 4.36
N THR A 87 2.91 -3.11 3.86
CA THR A 87 3.33 -1.74 4.19
C THR A 87 2.63 -0.70 3.32
N ASP A 88 2.42 -0.98 2.04
CA ASP A 88 1.68 -0.09 1.14
C ASP A 88 1.01 -0.86 0.01
N ILE A 89 -0.25 -0.53 -0.26
CA ILE A 89 -0.94 -0.85 -1.50
C ILE A 89 -1.69 0.39 -1.96
N SER A 90 -1.28 0.93 -3.10
CA SER A 90 -1.83 2.18 -3.64
C SER A 90 -2.02 2.07 -5.14
N LEU A 91 -3.23 2.38 -5.62
CA LEU A 91 -3.57 2.43 -7.04
C LEU A 91 -3.83 3.87 -7.46
N LEU A 92 -3.54 4.20 -8.72
CA LEU A 92 -4.00 5.45 -9.32
C LEU A 92 -5.54 5.52 -9.31
N PRO A 93 -6.12 6.73 -9.16
CA PRO A 93 -7.57 6.91 -9.05
C PRO A 93 -8.39 6.17 -10.12
N GLU A 94 -7.95 6.22 -11.36
CA GLU A 94 -8.56 5.59 -12.53
C GLU A 94 -8.67 4.05 -12.43
N HIS A 95 -7.85 3.40 -11.60
CA HIS A 95 -7.86 1.95 -11.41
C HIS A 95 -8.55 1.51 -10.10
N ARG A 96 -9.00 2.44 -9.26
CA ARG A 96 -9.68 2.13 -7.99
C ARG A 96 -11.11 1.65 -8.22
N GLY A 97 -11.66 0.86 -7.28
CA GLY A 97 -13.04 0.37 -7.37
C GLY A 97 -13.25 -0.83 -8.30
N HIS A 98 -12.22 -1.31 -8.99
CA HIS A 98 -12.28 -2.43 -9.93
C HIS A 98 -11.84 -3.78 -9.32
N GLY A 99 -11.71 -3.86 -8.00
CA GLY A 99 -11.32 -5.09 -7.31
C GLY A 99 -9.83 -5.47 -7.37
N ILE A 100 -8.98 -4.71 -8.07
CA ILE A 100 -7.53 -4.98 -8.21
C ILE A 100 -6.85 -5.11 -6.84
N GLY A 101 -7.01 -4.10 -5.96
CA GLY A 101 -6.40 -4.14 -4.63
C GLY A 101 -6.93 -5.28 -3.78
N THR A 102 -8.22 -5.61 -3.90
CA THR A 102 -8.82 -6.76 -3.21
C THR A 102 -8.22 -8.08 -3.69
N GLY A 103 -7.98 -8.23 -5.00
CA GLY A 103 -7.31 -9.40 -5.57
C GLY A 103 -5.91 -9.58 -5.00
N LEU A 104 -5.08 -8.54 -5.07
CA LEU A 104 -3.71 -8.57 -4.56
C LEU A 104 -3.65 -8.89 -3.06
N ILE A 105 -4.56 -8.34 -2.24
CA ILE A 105 -4.62 -8.67 -0.82
C ILE A 105 -5.01 -10.14 -0.64
N LYS A 106 -5.99 -10.66 -1.38
CA LYS A 106 -6.36 -12.08 -1.32
C LYS A 106 -5.20 -12.99 -1.70
N ASP A 107 -4.41 -12.63 -2.70
CA ASP A 107 -3.23 -13.41 -3.07
C ASP A 107 -2.21 -13.48 -1.91
N LEU A 108 -2.00 -12.38 -1.18
CA LEU A 108 -1.17 -12.36 0.03
C LEU A 108 -1.78 -13.20 1.16
N LEU A 109 -3.10 -13.16 1.31
CA LEU A 109 -3.81 -13.97 2.31
C LEU A 109 -3.72 -15.47 2.00
N ASP A 110 -3.82 -15.86 0.73
CA ASP A 110 -3.69 -17.25 0.28
C ASP A 110 -2.24 -17.73 0.39
N GLU A 111 -1.26 -16.85 0.18
CA GLU A 111 0.15 -17.12 0.50
C GLU A 111 0.35 -17.37 2.00
N ALA A 112 -0.16 -16.48 2.84
CA ALA A 112 -0.04 -16.58 4.29
C ALA A 112 -0.72 -17.83 4.84
N GLU A 113 -1.89 -18.20 4.32
CA GLU A 113 -2.60 -19.41 4.71
C GLU A 113 -1.80 -20.68 4.40
N ARG A 114 -1.16 -20.75 3.21
CA ARG A 114 -0.32 -21.89 2.82
C ARG A 114 0.93 -22.02 3.69
N ASP A 115 1.49 -20.90 4.11
CA ASP A 115 2.76 -20.85 4.85
C ASP A 115 2.56 -20.78 6.37
N GLY A 116 1.31 -20.76 6.87
CA GLY A 116 1.01 -20.65 8.30
C GLY A 116 1.36 -19.27 8.91
N ARG A 117 1.37 -18.21 8.08
CA ARG A 117 1.78 -16.85 8.48
C ARG A 117 0.61 -15.95 8.81
N THR A 118 0.84 -14.96 9.66
CA THR A 118 -0.10 -13.86 9.90
C THR A 118 0.14 -12.73 8.90
N VAL A 119 -0.92 -12.14 8.34
CA VAL A 119 -0.80 -10.91 7.56
C VAL A 119 -1.08 -9.69 8.44
N CYS A 120 -0.15 -8.74 8.46
CA CYS A 120 -0.17 -7.55 9.29
C CYS A 120 -0.19 -6.28 8.41
N LEU A 121 -0.88 -5.23 8.87
CA LEU A 121 -0.87 -3.91 8.23
C LEU A 121 -1.14 -2.79 9.23
N GLU A 122 -0.77 -1.58 8.84
CA GLU A 122 -1.16 -0.34 9.53
C GLU A 122 -1.95 0.56 8.57
N VAL A 123 -3.02 1.15 9.07
CA VAL A 123 -3.91 2.00 8.26
C VAL A 123 -4.40 3.19 9.09
N LEU A 124 -4.46 4.38 8.47
CA LEU A 124 -5.08 5.53 9.11
C LEU A 124 -6.54 5.22 9.48
N ARG A 125 -6.96 5.58 10.70
CA ARG A 125 -8.30 5.29 11.25
C ARG A 125 -9.44 5.75 10.33
N HIS A 126 -9.26 6.87 9.66
CA HIS A 126 -10.26 7.47 8.77
C HIS A 126 -10.13 7.02 7.31
N ASN A 127 -9.14 6.19 6.98
CA ASN A 127 -8.95 5.71 5.62
C ASN A 127 -10.07 4.70 5.28
N PRO A 128 -10.82 4.91 4.18
CA PRO A 128 -11.87 3.98 3.75
C PRO A 128 -11.41 2.53 3.56
N ALA A 129 -10.10 2.32 3.29
CA ALA A 129 -9.50 1.00 3.18
C ALA A 129 -9.62 0.14 4.45
N ALA A 130 -9.76 0.75 5.64
CA ALA A 130 -9.98 0.00 6.88
C ALA A 130 -11.22 -0.93 6.80
N ARG A 131 -12.29 -0.48 6.11
CA ARG A 131 -13.50 -1.29 5.88
C ARG A 131 -13.24 -2.44 4.89
N LEU A 132 -12.38 -2.23 3.91
CA LEU A 132 -11.95 -3.30 2.99
C LEU A 132 -11.18 -4.36 3.77
N TYR A 133 -10.21 -3.98 4.59
CA TYR A 133 -9.44 -4.92 5.40
C TYR A 133 -10.33 -5.71 6.37
N ALA A 134 -11.24 -5.04 7.08
CA ALA A 134 -12.20 -5.71 7.96
C ALA A 134 -13.05 -6.76 7.22
N ARG A 135 -13.54 -6.43 6.01
CA ARG A 135 -14.30 -7.37 5.16
C ARG A 135 -13.47 -8.57 4.68
N LEU A 136 -12.15 -8.43 4.61
CA LEU A 136 -11.23 -9.50 4.27
C LEU A 136 -10.81 -10.33 5.49
N GLY A 137 -11.37 -10.06 6.67
CA GLY A 137 -11.13 -10.82 7.90
C GLY A 137 -9.95 -10.31 8.73
N PHE A 138 -9.41 -9.12 8.43
CA PHE A 138 -8.48 -8.47 9.34
C PHE A 138 -9.22 -7.96 10.58
N VAL A 139 -8.61 -8.15 11.75
CA VAL A 139 -9.08 -7.63 13.04
C VAL A 139 -8.14 -6.56 13.54
N VAL A 140 -8.67 -5.57 14.26
CA VAL A 140 -7.85 -4.55 14.92
C VAL A 140 -7.17 -5.19 16.13
N THR A 141 -5.85 -5.11 16.21
CA THR A 141 -5.05 -5.64 17.32
C THR A 141 -4.35 -4.57 18.13
N GLY A 142 -4.38 -3.32 17.65
CA GLY A 142 -3.77 -2.18 18.31
C GLY A 142 -4.15 -0.88 17.62
N GLU A 143 -3.88 0.22 18.31
CA GLU A 143 -4.01 1.57 17.77
C GLU A 143 -2.90 2.44 18.36
N HIS A 144 -2.34 3.32 17.54
CA HIS A 144 -1.43 4.35 18.00
C HIS A 144 -1.62 5.62 17.18
N ASP A 145 -1.68 6.76 17.85
CA ASP A 145 -1.98 8.07 17.25
C ASP A 145 -3.22 8.02 16.34
N LEU A 146 -3.00 8.10 15.03
CA LEU A 146 -4.03 8.10 13.98
C LEU A 146 -4.14 6.77 13.24
N TYR A 147 -3.35 5.76 13.60
CA TYR A 147 -3.25 4.48 12.91
C TYR A 147 -3.94 3.35 13.70
N LEU A 148 -4.55 2.45 12.95
CA LEU A 148 -5.02 1.15 13.40
C LEU A 148 -4.02 0.10 12.93
N GLN A 149 -3.60 -0.75 13.85
CA GLN A 149 -2.87 -1.96 13.54
C GLN A 149 -3.89 -3.09 13.33
N MET A 150 -3.83 -3.74 12.17
CA MET A 150 -4.74 -4.81 11.83
C MET A 150 -3.99 -6.07 11.45
N ARG A 151 -4.51 -7.23 11.86
CA ARG A 151 -3.93 -8.53 11.62
C ARG A 151 -4.96 -9.53 11.12
N ARG A 152 -4.55 -10.46 10.27
CA ARG A 152 -5.32 -11.64 9.88
C ARG A 152 -4.46 -12.88 10.08
N HIS A 153 -4.84 -13.69 11.05
CA HIS A 153 -4.23 -14.99 11.29
C HIS A 153 -4.65 -16.00 10.21
N PRO A 154 -3.82 -17.02 9.93
CA PRO A 154 -4.24 -18.12 9.07
C PRO A 154 -5.43 -18.84 9.73
N THR A 155 -6.34 -19.33 8.90
CA THR A 155 -7.58 -19.99 9.31
C THR A 155 -7.32 -21.43 9.78
N THR A 156 -6.25 -22.02 9.26
CA THR A 156 -5.84 -23.40 9.51
C THR A 156 -4.53 -23.40 10.30
N ALA A 157 -4.57 -23.97 11.51
CA ALA A 157 -3.39 -24.30 12.31
C ALA A 157 -3.04 -25.78 12.16
#